data_AF-A0A961SLD0-F1
#
_entry.id   AF-A0A961SLD0-F1
#
_cell.length_a   1.000
_cell.length_b   1.000
_cell.length_c   1.000
_cell.angle_alpha   90.00
_cell.angle_beta   90.00
_cell.angle_gamma   90.00
#
_symmetry.space_group_name_H-M   'P 1'
#
loop_
_entity.id
_entity.type
_entity.pdbx_description
1 polymer ?
#
loop_
_entity_poly.entity_id
_entity_poly.type
_entity_poly.pdbx_seq_one_letter_code
_entity_poly.pdbx_strand_id
1 'polypeptide(L)'
;TKLEPLGQRFDPNQQQAMYEVPDKNVPDGTVVQVMQAGFTIGDRVLRPALVAVSKGGPKAAPAPKPSQQGPQGNGFGPGGAANDDNPGQT
;
A
#
# COMPACT_ATOMS: atom_id res chain seq x y z
N THR A 1 -17.31 17.51 -16.55
CA THR A 1 -18.15 17.19 -15.38
C THR A 1 -17.30 17.16 -14.14
N LYS A 2 -17.79 17.73 -13.03
CA LYS A 2 -17.10 17.72 -11.74
C LYS A 2 -17.28 16.34 -11.10
N LEU A 3 -16.20 15.78 -10.56
CA LEU A 3 -16.17 14.46 -9.93
C LEU A 3 -16.06 14.63 -8.41
N GLU A 4 -17.15 14.33 -7.71
CA GLU A 4 -17.26 14.39 -6.24
C GLU A 4 -17.84 13.08 -5.70
N PRO A 5 -17.01 12.03 -5.60
CA PRO A 5 -17.48 10.69 -5.22
C PRO A 5 -17.65 10.56 -3.70
N LEU A 6 -18.12 11.59 -3.00
CA LEU A 6 -18.30 11.54 -1.55
C LEU A 6 -19.34 10.45 -1.20
N GLY A 7 -18.96 9.51 -0.34
CA GLY A 7 -19.81 8.37 0.04
C GLY A 7 -19.96 7.28 -1.03
N GLN A 8 -19.25 7.40 -2.17
CA GLN A 8 -19.26 6.37 -3.21
C GLN A 8 -18.07 5.42 -3.08
N ARG A 9 -18.15 4.30 -3.81
CA ARG A 9 -17.04 3.35 -3.92
C ARG A 9 -15.84 4.02 -4.59
N PHE A 10 -14.66 3.76 -4.06
CA PHE A 10 -13.41 4.29 -4.58
C PHE A 10 -13.12 3.73 -5.98
N ASP A 11 -12.76 4.62 -6.90
CA ASP A 11 -12.54 4.30 -8.31
C ASP A 11 -11.14 4.76 -8.77
N PRO A 12 -10.13 3.87 -8.80
CA PRO A 12 -8.73 4.24 -9.06
C PRO A 12 -8.49 4.92 -10.42
N ASN A 13 -9.39 4.70 -11.39
CA ASN A 13 -9.30 5.30 -12.73
C ASN A 13 -9.57 6.79 -12.72
N GLN A 14 -10.39 7.28 -11.79
CA GLN A 14 -10.85 8.66 -11.72
C GLN A 14 -10.52 9.35 -10.39
N GLN A 15 -9.97 8.59 -9.43
CA GLN A 15 -9.78 9.01 -8.06
C GLN A 15 -8.41 8.53 -7.54
N GLN A 16 -7.77 9.38 -6.76
CA GLN A 16 -6.47 9.14 -6.14
C GLN A 16 -6.69 9.16 -4.62
N ALA A 17 -6.54 8.00 -3.98
CA ALA A 17 -6.59 7.89 -2.53
C ALA A 17 -5.28 8.42 -1.94
N MET A 18 -5.33 9.57 -1.26
CA MET A 18 -4.14 10.14 -0.60
C MET A 18 -3.83 9.43 0.72
N TYR A 19 -4.87 9.11 1.49
CA TYR A 19 -4.76 8.41 2.76
C TYR A 19 -6.05 7.67 3.09
N GLU A 20 -5.94 6.74 4.03
CA GLU A 20 -7.06 5.93 4.51
C GLU A 20 -7.45 6.41 5.91
N VAL A 21 -8.75 6.55 6.18
CA VAL A 21 -9.30 6.95 7.48
C VAL A 21 -9.98 5.74 8.12
N PRO A 22 -9.60 5.32 9.34
CA PRO A 22 -10.25 4.23 10.02
C PRO A 22 -11.66 4.63 10.47
N ASP A 23 -12.68 4.18 9.75
CA ASP A 23 -14.08 4.45 10.07
C ASP A 23 -14.89 3.15 10.07
N LYS A 24 -15.42 2.78 11.24
CA LYS A 24 -16.17 1.53 11.44
C LYS A 24 -17.61 1.60 10.91
N ASN A 25 -18.07 2.78 10.52
CA ASN A 25 -19.44 3.01 10.06
C ASN A 25 -19.58 2.88 8.54
N VAL A 26 -18.47 2.94 7.80
CA VAL A 26 -18.45 2.98 6.33
C VAL A 26 -17.56 1.86 5.78
N PRO A 27 -18.01 1.07 4.79
CA PRO A 27 -17.27 -0.08 4.25
C PRO A 27 -15.87 0.26 3.73
N ASP A 28 -14.98 -0.73 3.73
CA ASP A 28 -13.64 -0.60 3.15
C ASP A 28 -13.70 -0.17 1.67
N GLY A 29 -12.81 0.76 1.31
CA GLY A 29 -12.76 1.31 -0.05
C GLY A 29 -13.90 2.26 -0.41
N THR A 30 -14.59 2.85 0.58
CA THR A 30 -15.56 3.93 0.36
C THR A 30 -14.90 5.29 0.53
N VAL A 31 -15.18 6.25 -0.34
CA VAL A 31 -14.68 7.63 -0.19
C VAL A 31 -15.42 8.30 0.96
N VAL A 32 -14.68 8.69 2.00
CA VAL A 32 -15.24 9.37 3.19
C VAL A 32 -15.01 10.87 3.16
N GLN A 33 -14.02 11.33 2.39
CA GLN A 33 -13.69 12.74 2.30
C GLN A 33 -13.11 13.07 0.93
N VAL A 34 -13.53 14.21 0.37
CA VAL A 34 -12.97 14.76 -0.88
C VAL A 34 -12.12 15.96 -0.50
N MET A 35 -10.80 15.88 -0.72
CA MET A 35 -9.89 17.01 -0.52
C MET A 35 -9.86 17.91 -1.75
N GLN A 36 -9.95 17.29 -2.94
CA GLN A 36 -9.92 17.99 -4.20
C GLN A 36 -10.84 17.32 -5.20
N ALA A 37 -11.81 18.08 -5.71
CA ALA A 37 -12.69 17.57 -6.75
C ALA A 37 -11.88 17.21 -8.01
N GLY A 38 -12.24 16.08 -8.63
CA GLY A 38 -11.72 15.66 -9.92
C GLY A 38 -12.52 16.28 -11.06
N PHE A 39 -12.00 16.19 -12.28
CA PHE A 39 -12.69 16.69 -13.47
C PHE A 39 -12.50 15.73 -14.64
N THR A 40 -13.60 15.45 -15.34
CA THR A 40 -13.63 14.66 -16.57
C THR A 40 -14.25 15.47 -17.71
N ILE A 41 -13.82 15.19 -18.94
CA ILE A 41 -14.39 15.76 -20.16
C ILE A 41 -14.71 14.58 -21.08
N GLY A 42 -16.01 14.34 -21.30
CA GLY A 42 -16.48 13.13 -21.98
C GLY A 42 -15.92 11.88 -21.30
N ASP A 43 -15.22 11.05 -22.07
CA ASP A 43 -14.60 9.80 -21.61
C ASP A 43 -13.18 9.98 -21.06
N ARG A 44 -12.63 11.21 -21.06
CA ARG A 44 -11.27 11.49 -20.63
C ARG A 44 -11.22 12.12 -19.24
N VAL A 45 -10.33 11.60 -18.38
CA VAL A 45 -10.02 12.21 -17.07
C VAL A 45 -9.03 13.34 -17.29
N LEU A 46 -9.45 14.57 -16.97
CA LEU A 46 -8.57 15.74 -17.02
C LEU A 46 -7.72 15.81 -15.75
N ARG A 47 -8.33 15.52 -14.60
CA ARG A 47 -7.62 15.38 -13.33
C ARG A 47 -8.35 14.41 -12.41
N PRO A 48 -7.65 13.45 -11.77
CA PRO A 48 -8.26 12.61 -10.75
C PRO A 48 -8.68 13.42 -9.52
N ALA A 49 -9.71 12.95 -8.83
CA ALA A 49 -10.15 13.51 -7.55
C ALA A 49 -9.20 13.06 -6.44
N LEU A 50 -8.74 13.98 -5.58
CA LEU A 50 -7.96 13.62 -4.38
C LEU A 50 -8.92 13.33 -3.24
N VAL A 51 -8.92 12.10 -2.76
CA VAL A 51 -9.89 11.61 -1.78
C VAL A 51 -9.23 10.85 -0.64
N ALA A 52 -9.93 10.78 0.48
CA ALA A 52 -9.62 9.87 1.58
C ALA A 52 -10.64 8.72 1.58
N VAL A 53 -10.15 7.50 1.75
CA VAL A 53 -10.97 6.28 1.73
C VAL A 53 -11.12 5.69 3.13
N SER A 54 -12.27 5.06 3.40
CA SER A 54 -12.53 4.37 4.66
C SER A 54 -11.70 3.10 4.77
N LYS A 55 -11.20 2.87 5.98
CA LYS A 55 -10.55 1.66 6.44
C LYS A 55 -11.29 1.06 7.64
N GLY A 56 -12.57 0.70 7.48
CA GLY A 56 -13.27 -0.04 8.53
C GLY A 56 -14.45 -0.91 8.09
N GLY A 57 -14.60 -2.05 8.77
CA GLY A 57 -15.61 -3.11 8.54
C GLY A 57 -15.15 -4.17 7.53
N PRO A 58 -15.12 -5.49 7.85
CA PRO A 58 -14.40 -6.47 7.05
C PRO A 58 -15.23 -6.95 5.85
N LYS A 59 -14.76 -6.70 4.62
CA LYS A 59 -14.71 -7.64 3.45
C LYS A 59 -14.38 -6.80 2.20
N ALA A 60 -13.12 -6.69 1.79
CA ALA A 60 -12.38 -7.78 1.16
C ALA A 60 -10.86 -7.51 1.08
N ALA A 61 -10.13 -8.61 0.90
CA ALA A 61 -8.68 -8.75 0.91
C ALA A 61 -7.85 -7.56 0.40
N PRO A 62 -6.70 -7.28 1.04
CA PRO A 62 -5.74 -6.30 0.54
C PRO A 62 -5.24 -6.74 -0.84
N ALA A 63 -5.60 -5.99 -1.89
CA ALA A 63 -4.94 -6.16 -3.17
C ALA A 63 -3.44 -5.90 -2.98
N PRO A 64 -2.56 -6.82 -3.40
CA PRO A 64 -1.14 -6.76 -3.11
C PRO A 64 -0.56 -5.53 -3.79
N LYS A 65 0.11 -4.68 -3.02
CA LYS A 65 1.02 -3.67 -3.59
C LYS A 65 2.07 -4.44 -4.41
N PRO A 66 2.30 -4.14 -5.69
CA PRO A 66 3.50 -4.62 -6.37
C PRO A 66 4.68 -3.83 -5.79
N SER A 67 5.18 -4.29 -4.64
CA SER A 67 6.44 -3.81 -4.08
C SER A 67 7.55 -4.29 -4.99
N GLN A 68 7.92 -3.40 -5.91
CA GLN A 68 9.20 -3.39 -6.57
C GLN A 68 10.30 -3.33 -5.48
N GLN A 69 10.99 -4.44 -5.24
CA GLN A 69 12.30 -4.47 -4.59
C GLN A 69 13.15 -5.52 -5.31
N GLY A 70 13.91 -5.09 -6.32
CA GLY A 70 15.21 -5.73 -6.58
C GLY A 70 16.30 -5.02 -5.76
N PRO A 71 17.59 -5.33 -5.94
CA PRO A 71 18.27 -6.63 -5.91
C PRO A 71 19.30 -6.66 -4.74
N GLN A 72 19.52 -7.80 -4.07
CA GLN A 72 20.63 -8.04 -3.11
C GLN A 72 20.68 -9.58 -2.90
N GLY A 73 21.75 -10.34 -3.09
CA GLY A 73 23.18 -10.04 -2.91
C GLY A 73 23.71 -10.86 -1.73
N ASN A 74 23.67 -12.20 -1.78
CA ASN A 74 24.12 -13.05 -0.66
C ASN A 74 25.66 -13.20 -0.68
N GLY A 75 26.33 -12.36 0.09
CA GLY A 75 27.72 -12.52 0.50
C GLY A 75 27.85 -13.28 1.83
N PHE A 76 28.78 -14.24 1.83
CA PHE A 76 29.83 -14.52 2.83
C PHE A 76 29.61 -14.32 4.35
N GLY A 77 29.83 -15.41 5.12
CA GLY A 77 30.41 -15.44 6.49
C GLY A 77 29.61 -16.23 7.55
N PRO A 78 30.18 -16.51 8.75
CA PRO A 78 31.33 -17.40 9.02
C PRO A 78 31.10 -18.38 10.21
N GLY A 79 32.02 -19.35 10.40
CA GLY A 79 32.48 -19.79 11.74
C GLY A 79 31.94 -21.11 12.32
N GLY A 80 32.86 -22.02 12.66
CA GLY A 80 32.56 -23.09 13.64
C GLY A 80 33.38 -24.38 13.52
N ALA A 81 34.71 -24.35 13.58
CA ALA A 81 35.50 -25.54 13.90
C ALA A 81 36.55 -25.15 14.96
N ALA A 82 36.43 -25.80 16.12
CA ALA A 82 37.15 -25.54 17.35
C ALA A 82 38.65 -25.84 17.22
N ASN A 83 39.46 -25.00 17.89
CA ASN A 83 40.87 -25.27 18.17
C ASN A 83 40.97 -25.79 19.61
N ASP A 84 41.60 -26.95 19.82
CA ASP A 84 42.17 -27.33 21.11
C ASP A 84 43.44 -28.15 20.87
N ASP A 85 44.58 -27.44 20.92
CA ASP A 85 45.91 -27.96 21.17
C ASP A 85 45.94 -28.80 22.47
N ASN A 86 46.47 -30.02 22.41
CA ASN A 86 46.93 -30.74 23.61
C ASN A 86 48.45 -31.02 23.48
N PRO A 87 49.31 -30.28 24.21
CA PRO A 87 50.74 -30.47 24.17
C PRO A 87 51.20 -31.51 25.20
N GLY A 88 51.95 -32.51 24.71
CA GLY A 88 52.80 -33.36 25.54
C GLY A 88 52.43 -34.85 25.51
N GLN A 89 53.27 -35.68 24.90
CA GLN A 89 54.12 -36.63 25.62
C GLN A 89 55.15 -37.25 24.66
N THR A 90 56.38 -37.29 25.18
CA THR A 90 57.56 -38.14 24.93
C THR A 90 57.64 -39.02 23.68
#